data_AF-A0A4Q2UMB5-F1
#
_entry.id   AF-A0A4Q2UMB5-F1
#
_cell.length_a   1.000
_cell.length_b   1.000
_cell.length_c   1.000
_cell.angle_alpha   90.00
_cell.angle_beta   90.00
_cell.angle_gamma   90.00
#
_symmetry.space_group_name_H-M   'P 1'
#
loop_
_entity.id
_entity.type
_entity.pdbx_description
1 polymer ?
#
loop_
_entity_poly.entity_id
_entity_poly.type
_entity_poly.pdbx_seq_one_letter_code
_entity_poly.pdbx_strand_id
1 'polypeptide(L)'
;MKKVMVLFVMALAAFSCDTNAVYSAYEDIEDGKWYVKNAPSFTFEIDDATIPYNIYYNLRNSLSYGYYNLYLTRYLRDASGREIESRLDELILLDPKTGKPNGDGLGDLFDHKFLMKRNYRFPKSGRYTMQIRQYMRQDPLLNIMSVGITVEKATPAN
;
A
#
# COMPACT_ATOMS: atom_id res chain seq x y z
N MET A 1 -9.99 2.19 -56.79
CA MET A 1 -8.59 1.68 -56.66
C MET A 1 -7.88 2.48 -55.58
N LYS A 2 -7.23 1.79 -54.62
CA LYS A 2 -6.21 2.30 -53.67
C LYS A 2 -6.74 3.25 -52.56
N LYS A 3 -6.66 2.98 -51.26
CA LYS A 3 -6.13 1.88 -50.44
C LYS A 3 -6.94 1.88 -49.12
N VAL A 4 -7.56 0.76 -48.78
CA VAL A 4 -7.81 0.37 -47.40
C VAL A 4 -6.45 0.01 -46.83
N MET A 5 -5.91 0.75 -45.86
CA MET A 5 -4.90 0.19 -44.95
C MET A 5 -4.71 1.05 -43.71
N VAL A 6 -5.27 0.55 -42.61
CA VAL A 6 -4.62 0.47 -41.30
C VAL A 6 -4.22 1.81 -40.66
N LEU A 7 -5.11 2.32 -39.81
CA LEU A 7 -4.72 2.91 -38.53
C LEU A 7 -5.53 2.25 -37.41
N PHE A 8 -5.43 0.92 -37.34
CA PHE A 8 -5.73 0.14 -36.15
C PHE A 8 -4.44 0.12 -35.32
N VAL A 9 -4.11 1.22 -34.65
CA VAL A 9 -2.94 1.30 -33.79
C VAL A 9 -3.31 2.08 -32.53
N MET A 10 -3.14 1.39 -31.39
CA MET A 10 -3.06 1.93 -30.04
C MET A 10 -4.35 2.22 -29.27
N ALA A 11 -5.23 1.22 -29.22
CA ALA A 11 -5.98 0.92 -28.00
C ALA A 11 -5.35 -0.29 -27.28
N LEU A 12 -4.07 -0.18 -26.92
CA LEU A 12 -3.48 -1.06 -25.90
C LEU A 12 -3.89 -0.51 -24.54
N ALA A 13 -5.16 -0.73 -24.19
CA ALA A 13 -5.57 -0.70 -22.80
C ALA A 13 -4.88 -1.89 -22.12
N ALA A 14 -3.70 -1.65 -21.56
CA ALA A 14 -3.06 -2.58 -20.66
C ALA A 14 -3.91 -2.64 -19.37
N PHE A 15 -5.02 -3.38 -19.41
CA PHE A 15 -5.63 -3.93 -18.21
C PHE A 15 -4.68 -5.01 -17.69
N SER A 16 -3.60 -4.60 -17.03
CA SER A 16 -2.96 -5.46 -16.03
C SER A 16 -3.87 -5.42 -14.81
N CYS A 17 -4.98 -6.16 -14.89
CA CYS A 17 -5.75 -6.50 -13.71
C CYS A 17 -4.84 -7.47 -12.94
N ASP A 18 -4.21 -7.00 -11.87
CA ASP A 18 -3.51 -7.88 -10.93
C ASP A 18 -4.54 -8.84 -10.36
N THR A 19 -4.64 -10.03 -10.95
CA THR A 19 -5.79 -10.95 -10.78
C THR A 19 -5.92 -11.49 -9.35
N ASN A 20 -4.91 -11.27 -8.51
CA ASN A 20 -4.85 -11.78 -7.15
C ASN A 20 -5.24 -10.74 -6.10
N ALA A 21 -5.23 -9.44 -6.42
CA ALA A 21 -5.60 -8.39 -5.49
C ALA A 21 -7.12 -8.35 -5.29
N VAL A 22 -7.56 -8.57 -4.05
CA VAL A 22 -8.99 -8.42 -3.66
C VAL A 22 -9.31 -7.00 -3.20
N TYR A 23 -8.28 -6.23 -2.84
CA TYR A 23 -8.42 -4.82 -2.49
C TYR A 23 -7.10 -4.09 -2.75
N SER A 24 -7.18 -2.89 -3.32
CA SER A 24 -6.04 -1.98 -3.44
C SER A 24 -6.55 -0.55 -3.39
N ALA A 25 -6.04 0.23 -2.43
CA ALA A 25 -6.43 1.63 -2.29
C ALA A 25 -5.30 2.44 -1.67
N TYR A 26 -5.31 3.74 -1.99
CA TYR A 26 -4.36 4.73 -1.54
C TYR A 26 -5.14 5.97 -1.11
N GLU A 27 -4.61 6.66 -0.12
CA GLU A 27 -5.03 7.98 0.31
C GLU A 27 -3.87 8.94 0.08
N ASP A 28 -4.14 10.01 -0.67
CA ASP A 28 -3.18 11.07 -0.90
C ASP A 28 -3.01 11.91 0.38
N ILE A 29 -1.76 12.23 0.70
CA ILE A 29 -1.41 13.08 1.82
C ILE A 29 -1.28 14.52 1.31
N GLU A 30 -2.18 15.38 1.77
CA GLU A 30 -2.23 16.80 1.41
C GLU A 30 -0.88 17.49 1.68
N ASP A 31 -0.38 18.22 0.67
CA ASP A 31 0.92 18.90 0.66
C ASP A 31 2.14 18.03 0.99
N GLY A 32 1.99 16.71 1.00
CA GLY A 32 3.02 15.82 1.52
C GLY A 32 3.25 15.90 3.03
N LYS A 33 2.28 16.41 3.79
CA LYS A 33 2.37 16.65 5.24
C LYS A 33 1.51 15.64 6.00
N TRP A 34 2.10 14.51 6.38
CA TRP A 34 1.39 13.47 7.10
C TRP A 34 1.34 13.74 8.61
N TYR A 35 0.23 14.35 9.04
CA TYR A 35 -0.02 14.57 10.46
C TYR A 35 -0.33 13.28 11.22
N VAL A 36 0.08 13.18 12.48
CA VAL A 36 -0.25 12.02 13.35
C VAL A 36 -1.77 11.83 13.48
N LYS A 37 -2.54 12.92 13.49
CA LYS A 37 -4.01 12.90 13.53
C LYS A 37 -4.64 12.36 12.25
N ASN A 38 -3.94 12.47 11.12
CA ASN A 38 -4.40 11.89 9.86
C ASN A 38 -4.07 10.39 9.87
N ALA A 39 -5.08 9.55 10.08
CA ALA A 39 -4.95 8.10 10.16
C ALA A 39 -5.81 7.41 9.08
N PRO A 40 -5.31 7.34 7.82
CA PRO A 40 -5.99 6.71 6.70
C PRO A 40 -6.57 5.36 7.06
N SER A 41 -7.81 5.11 6.64
CA SER A 41 -8.57 3.91 6.99
C SER A 41 -9.15 3.25 5.75
N PHE A 42 -8.79 2.00 5.55
CA PHE A 42 -9.09 1.22 4.35
C PHE A 42 -10.03 0.07 4.73
N THR A 43 -11.23 0.07 4.17
CA THR A 43 -12.26 -0.94 4.47
C THR A 43 -12.43 -1.86 3.28
N PHE A 44 -12.34 -3.17 3.53
CA PHE A 44 -12.38 -4.22 2.51
C PHE A 44 -13.17 -5.43 2.99
N GLU A 45 -13.68 -6.22 2.03
CA GLU A 45 -14.41 -7.45 2.27
C GLU A 45 -13.53 -8.67 2.03
N ILE A 46 -13.65 -9.68 2.89
CA ILE A 46 -13.02 -10.98 2.73
C ILE A 46 -14.11 -12.02 2.50
N ASP A 47 -14.21 -12.53 1.27
CA ASP A 47 -15.25 -13.52 0.92
C ASP A 47 -14.93 -14.92 1.45
N ASP A 48 -13.65 -15.31 1.42
CA ASP A 48 -13.20 -16.66 1.77
C ASP A 48 -12.10 -16.64 2.84
N ALA A 49 -12.49 -16.78 4.10
CA ALA A 49 -11.54 -16.89 5.21
C ALA A 49 -10.80 -18.25 5.29
N THR A 50 -11.12 -19.22 4.42
CA THR A 50 -10.47 -20.54 4.40
C THR A 50 -9.13 -20.54 3.66
N ILE A 51 -8.79 -19.45 2.97
CA ILE A 51 -7.51 -19.27 2.27
C ILE A 51 -6.63 -18.21 2.94
N PRO A 52 -5.30 -18.26 2.73
CA PRO A 52 -4.40 -17.22 3.22
C PRO A 52 -4.34 -16.02 2.27
N TYR A 53 -3.98 -14.85 2.82
CA TYR A 53 -3.84 -13.58 2.11
C TYR A 53 -2.50 -12.92 2.43
N ASN A 54 -1.91 -12.25 1.44
CA ASN A 54 -0.81 -11.33 1.66
C ASN A 54 -1.36 -9.91 1.77
N ILE A 55 -0.92 -9.18 2.80
CA ILE A 55 -1.30 -7.79 3.01
C ILE A 55 -0.03 -6.95 2.87
N TYR A 56 -0.13 -5.84 2.15
CA TYR A 56 0.98 -4.92 1.91
C TYR A 56 0.63 -3.51 2.35
N TYR A 57 1.63 -2.80 2.84
CA TYR A 57 1.63 -1.35 2.81
C TYR A 57 2.02 -0.90 1.41
N ASN A 58 1.34 0.13 0.92
CA ASN A 58 1.83 0.89 -0.21
C ASN A 58 2.15 2.31 0.27
N LEU A 59 3.32 2.80 -0.07
CA LEU A 59 3.77 4.12 0.36
C LEU A 59 4.43 4.83 -0.81
N ARG A 60 4.09 6.10 -1.01
CA ARG A 60 4.82 6.98 -1.92
C ARG A 60 5.46 8.10 -1.13
N ASN A 61 6.77 8.29 -1.30
CA ASN A 61 7.48 9.46 -0.76
C ASN A 61 8.26 10.18 -1.85
N SER A 62 8.62 11.43 -1.58
CA SER A 62 9.55 12.16 -2.44
C SER A 62 11.01 11.88 -2.05
N LEU A 63 11.95 12.19 -2.95
CA LEU A 63 13.39 12.14 -2.71
C LEU A 63 13.82 13.05 -1.55
N SER A 64 13.03 14.09 -1.26
CA SER A 64 13.26 15.03 -0.16
C SER A 64 12.87 14.47 1.21
N TYR A 65 12.34 13.24 1.29
CA TYR A 65 12.05 12.59 2.56
C TYR A 65 13.35 12.41 3.37
N GLY A 66 13.36 12.96 4.59
CA GLY A 66 14.59 13.20 5.35
C GLY A 66 15.12 12.01 6.15
N TYR A 67 14.46 10.84 6.08
CA TYR A 67 14.81 9.66 6.87
C TYR A 67 14.98 8.45 5.96
N TYR A 68 15.88 7.53 6.32
CA TYR A 68 15.99 6.27 5.57
C TYR A 68 14.84 5.30 5.91
N ASN A 69 14.15 5.50 7.04
CA ASN A 69 13.08 4.65 7.52
C ASN A 69 11.80 5.44 7.87
N LEU A 70 10.73 4.68 8.11
CA LEU A 70 9.43 5.16 8.57
C LEU A 70 8.86 4.18 9.59
N TYR A 71 8.59 4.66 10.80
CA TYR A 71 7.80 3.94 11.79
C TYR A 71 6.32 4.28 11.64
N LEU A 72 5.47 3.26 11.61
CA LEU A 72 4.03 3.41 11.58
C LEU A 72 3.33 2.32 12.37
N THR A 73 2.14 2.62 12.88
CA THR A 73 1.29 1.63 13.55
C THR A 73 0.11 1.29 12.67
N ARG A 74 -0.16 0.00 12.52
CA ARG A 74 -1.37 -0.51 11.87
C ARG A 74 -2.35 -1.06 12.89
N TYR A 75 -3.64 -0.89 12.60
CA TYR A 75 -4.74 -1.39 13.40
C TYR A 75 -5.70 -2.14 12.48
N LEU A 76 -5.92 -3.43 12.75
CA LEU A 76 -6.89 -4.25 12.04
C LEU A 76 -8.13 -4.42 12.90
N ARG A 77 -9.28 -4.03 12.38
CA ARG A 77 -10.59 -4.12 13.05
C ARG A 77 -11.52 -5.02 12.25
N ASP A 78 -12.33 -5.80 12.97
CA ASP A 78 -13.40 -6.59 12.36
C ASP A 78 -14.65 -5.74 12.07
N ALA A 79 -15.67 -6.33 11.45
CA ALA A 79 -16.92 -5.66 11.10
C ALA A 79 -17.67 -4.98 12.26
N SER A 80 -17.40 -5.39 13.51
CA SER A 80 -17.98 -4.77 14.72
C SER A 80 -17.20 -3.55 15.22
N GLY A 81 -16.07 -3.23 14.57
CA GLY A 81 -15.13 -2.19 15.00
C GLY A 81 -14.17 -2.65 16.10
N ARG A 82 -14.25 -3.92 16.53
CA ARG A 82 -13.33 -4.48 17.52
C ARG A 82 -11.95 -4.65 16.89
N GLU A 83 -10.94 -4.11 17.56
CA GLU A 83 -9.55 -4.31 17.21
C GLU A 83 -9.14 -5.75 17.47
N ILE A 84 -8.71 -6.42 16.41
CA ILE A 84 -8.21 -7.79 16.48
C ILE A 84 -6.69 -7.84 16.42
N GLU A 85 -6.04 -6.77 15.95
CA GLU A 85 -4.60 -6.66 15.96
C GLU A 85 -4.13 -5.21 15.87
N SER A 86 -3.04 -4.91 16.59
CA SER A 86 -2.27 -3.67 16.49
C SER A 86 -0.78 -4.00 16.47
N ARG A 87 0.00 -3.28 15.65
CA ARG A 87 1.45 -3.46 15.56
C ARG A 87 2.16 -2.21 15.06
N LEU A 88 3.28 -1.89 15.71
CA LEU A 88 4.27 -0.94 15.21
C LEU A 88 5.23 -1.66 14.24
N ASP A 89 5.34 -1.15 13.02
CA ASP A 89 6.23 -1.66 11.98
C ASP A 89 7.23 -0.57 11.57
N GLU A 90 8.41 -1.01 11.12
CA GLU A 90 9.45 -0.18 10.53
C GLU A 90 9.57 -0.48 9.05
N LEU A 91 9.47 0.55 8.21
CA LEU A 91 9.65 0.47 6.76
C LEU A 91 10.98 1.11 6.38
N ILE A 92 11.83 0.38 5.65
CA ILE A 92 13.15 0.88 5.20
C ILE A 92 13.00 1.42 3.77
N LEU A 93 12.82 2.74 3.66
CA LEU A 93 12.53 3.43 2.40
C LEU A 93 13.79 3.70 1.58
N LEU A 94 14.93 3.90 2.23
CA LEU A 94 16.23 4.11 1.58
C LEU A 94 17.30 3.24 2.24
N ASP A 95 18.36 2.92 1.49
CA ASP A 95 19.56 2.30 2.04
C ASP A 95 20.22 3.26 3.06
N PRO A 96 20.46 2.83 4.30
CA PRO A 96 20.91 3.71 5.38
C PRO A 96 22.34 4.22 5.22
N LYS A 97 23.16 3.61 4.34
CA LYS A 97 24.56 4.01 4.12
C LYS A 97 24.72 4.91 2.91
N THR A 98 24.02 4.58 1.84
CA THR A 98 24.16 5.23 0.53
C THR A 98 23.07 6.27 0.27
N GLY A 99 21.95 6.20 0.99
CA GLY A 99 20.77 7.02 0.74
C GLY A 99 20.05 6.64 -0.56
N LYS A 100 20.39 5.51 -1.18
CA LYS A 100 19.71 5.06 -2.40
C LYS A 100 18.27 4.62 -2.05
N PRO A 101 17.23 5.13 -2.72
CA PRO A 101 15.85 4.70 -2.49
C PRO A 101 15.63 3.21 -2.79
N ASN A 102 14.86 2.55 -1.94
CA ASN A 102 14.46 1.15 -2.06
C ASN A 102 13.06 1.04 -2.69
N GLY A 103 12.93 1.26 -3.99
CA GLY A 103 11.64 1.21 -4.67
C GLY A 103 11.74 1.59 -6.14
N ASP A 104 10.61 1.60 -6.83
CA ASP A 104 10.54 2.05 -8.21
C ASP A 104 10.27 3.56 -8.20
N GLY A 105 11.18 4.32 -8.81
CA GLY A 105 11.11 5.78 -8.81
C GLY A 105 10.90 6.36 -10.20
N LEU A 106 10.07 7.41 -10.29
CA LEU A 106 9.95 8.26 -11.46
C LEU A 106 10.19 9.71 -11.06
N GLY A 107 11.31 10.28 -11.53
CA GLY A 107 11.75 11.61 -11.10
C GLY A 107 12.03 11.64 -9.61
N ASP A 108 11.33 12.54 -8.89
CA ASP A 108 11.53 12.75 -7.46
C ASP A 108 10.61 11.89 -6.58
N LEU A 109 9.80 10.99 -7.14
CA LEU A 109 8.84 10.17 -6.39
C LEU A 109 9.24 8.71 -6.39
N PHE A 110 9.09 8.05 -5.25
CA PHE A 110 9.40 6.64 -5.05
C PHE A 110 8.19 5.90 -4.51
N ASP A 111 7.80 4.83 -5.21
CA ASP A 111 6.75 3.91 -4.81
C ASP A 111 7.33 2.70 -4.10
N HIS A 112 6.73 2.36 -2.97
CA HIS A 112 7.13 1.22 -2.16
C HIS A 112 5.94 0.30 -1.91
N LYS A 113 6.18 -1.01 -2.01
CA LYS A 113 5.25 -2.07 -1.61
C LYS A 113 5.92 -2.94 -0.55
N PHE A 114 5.53 -2.78 0.71
CA PHE A 114 6.10 -3.52 1.83
C PHE A 114 5.14 -4.62 2.31
N LEU A 115 5.63 -5.84 2.45
CA LEU A 115 4.83 -6.93 3.00
C LEU A 115 4.51 -6.67 4.48
N MET A 116 3.25 -6.38 4.75
CA MET A 116 2.72 -6.17 6.10
C MET A 116 2.44 -7.52 6.79
N LYS A 117 1.81 -8.44 6.07
CA LYS A 117 1.55 -9.80 6.54
C LYS A 117 1.66 -10.80 5.42
N ARG A 118 2.40 -11.88 5.68
CA ARG A 118 2.50 -13.03 4.79
C ARG A 118 1.47 -14.09 5.18
N ASN A 119 0.75 -14.64 4.20
CA ASN A 119 -0.14 -15.79 4.36
C ASN A 119 -1.13 -15.67 5.54
N TYR A 120 -1.63 -14.46 5.79
CA TYR A 120 -2.58 -14.17 6.86
C TYR A 120 -3.93 -14.82 6.59
N ARG A 121 -4.43 -15.60 7.54
CA ARG A 121 -5.78 -16.17 7.48
C ARG A 121 -6.71 -15.32 8.34
N PHE A 122 -7.70 -14.72 7.70
CA PHE A 122 -8.72 -13.96 8.42
C PHE A 122 -9.55 -14.92 9.29
N PRO A 123 -9.96 -14.52 10.51
CA PRO A 123 -10.72 -15.41 11.39
C PRO A 123 -12.09 -15.83 10.85
N LYS A 124 -12.71 -14.96 10.03
CA LYS A 124 -14.03 -15.17 9.42
C LYS A 124 -14.17 -14.34 8.15
N SER A 125 -15.05 -14.76 7.25
CA SER A 125 -15.45 -13.92 6.11
C SER A 125 -16.20 -12.68 6.58
N GLY A 126 -16.11 -11.61 5.80
CA GLY A 126 -16.80 -10.34 6.02
C GLY A 126 -15.85 -9.14 6.05
N ARG A 127 -16.38 -8.02 6.55
CA ARG A 127 -15.74 -6.71 6.49
C ARG A 127 -14.63 -6.54 7.50
N TYR A 128 -13.53 -5.94 7.06
CA TYR A 128 -12.42 -5.51 7.90
C TYR A 128 -12.02 -4.08 7.57
N THR A 129 -11.46 -3.39 8.56
CA THR A 129 -10.88 -2.06 8.38
C THR A 129 -9.43 -2.07 8.85
N MET A 130 -8.51 -1.70 7.96
CA MET A 130 -7.11 -1.44 8.29
C MET A 130 -6.91 0.06 8.42
N GLN A 131 -6.50 0.52 9.60
CA GLN A 131 -6.10 1.90 9.82
C GLN A 131 -4.59 1.98 9.95
N ILE A 132 -3.97 2.99 9.32
CA ILE A 132 -2.54 3.26 9.39
C ILE A 132 -2.33 4.62 10.04
N ARG A 133 -1.38 4.70 10.98
CA ARG A 133 -0.97 5.95 11.62
C ARG A 133 0.55 6.05 11.62
N GLN A 134 1.10 7.19 11.22
CA GLN A 134 2.53 7.44 11.35
C GLN A 134 2.95 7.51 12.83
N TYR A 135 4.14 7.00 13.13
CA TYR A 135 4.70 6.94 14.48
C TYR A 135 6.12 7.54 14.54
N MET A 136 6.34 8.60 13.76
CA MET A 136 7.57 9.37 13.77
C MET A 136 7.48 10.49 14.82
N ARG A 137 8.63 10.97 15.30
CA ARG A 137 8.67 12.10 16.25
C ARG A 137 8.23 13.43 15.61
N GLN A 138 8.36 13.55 14.29
CA GLN A 138 8.02 14.76 13.55
C GLN A 138 6.52 14.79 13.21
N ASP A 139 5.86 15.91 13.50
CA ASP A 139 4.45 16.13 13.17
C ASP A 139 4.25 17.57 12.62
N PRO A 140 3.89 17.74 11.34
CA PRO A 140 3.66 16.69 10.35
C PRO A 140 4.96 16.02 9.89
N LEU A 141 4.86 14.74 9.55
CA LEU A 141 5.91 14.06 8.81
C LEU A 141 5.88 14.55 7.35
N LEU A 142 6.96 15.18 6.90
CA LEU A 142 7.03 15.80 5.58
C LEU A 142 7.38 14.77 4.50
N ASN A 143 7.06 15.10 3.24
CA ASN A 143 7.49 14.40 2.03
C ASN A 143 6.94 12.98 1.87
N ILE A 144 5.82 12.66 2.52
CA ILE A 144 5.02 11.46 2.24
C ILE A 144 3.85 11.88 1.34
N MET A 145 3.77 11.34 0.13
CA MET A 145 2.78 11.74 -0.87
C MET A 145 1.49 10.95 -0.76
N SER A 146 1.57 9.64 -0.48
CA SER A 146 0.38 8.80 -0.31
C SER A 146 0.69 7.57 0.54
N VAL A 147 -0.37 7.06 1.18
CA VAL A 147 -0.34 5.85 2.01
C VAL A 147 -1.49 4.97 1.57
N GLY A 148 -1.26 3.67 1.47
CA GLY A 148 -2.26 2.73 0.98
C GLY A 148 -2.03 1.32 1.49
N ILE A 149 -2.94 0.43 1.11
CA ILE A 149 -2.80 -1.00 1.31
C ILE A 149 -3.20 -1.77 0.06
N THR A 150 -2.62 -2.95 -0.07
CA THR A 150 -3.11 -3.99 -0.99
C THR A 150 -3.34 -5.27 -0.20
N VAL A 151 -4.46 -5.94 -0.48
CA VAL A 151 -4.78 -7.26 0.04
C VAL A 151 -4.88 -8.19 -1.16
N GLU A 152 -4.07 -9.24 -1.16
CA GLU A 152 -3.99 -10.24 -2.22
C GLU A 152 -4.28 -11.62 -1.66
N LYS A 153 -4.96 -12.47 -2.43
CA LYS A 153 -4.96 -13.91 -2.15
C LYS A 153 -3.51 -14.39 -2.20
N ALA A 154 -3.07 -15.13 -1.19
CA ALA A 154 -1.74 -15.70 -1.22
C ALA A 154 -1.73 -16.84 -2.25
N THR A 155 -1.00 -16.65 -3.35
CA THR A 155 -0.72 -17.74 -4.28
C THR A 155 0.03 -18.84 -3.53
N PRO A 156 -0.31 -20.13 -3.72
CA PRO A 156 0.50 -21.21 -3.18
C PRO A 156 1.96 -21.01 -3.60
N ALA A 157 2.88 -21.08 -2.66
CA ALA A 157 4.29 -21.20 -3.02
C ALA A 157 4.44 -22.54 -3.76
N ASN A 158 4.77 -22.48 -5.04
CA ASN A 158 5.24 -23.66 -5.78
C ASN A 158 6.59 -24.12 -5.21
#